data_AF-A0ABD2MZ75-F1
#
_entry.id   AF-A0ABD2MZ75-F1
#
_cell.length_a   1.000
_cell.length_b   1.000
_cell.length_c   1.000
_cell.angle_alpha   90.00
_cell.angle_beta   90.00
_cell.angle_gamma   90.00
#
_symmetry.space_group_name_H-M   'P 1'
#
loop_
_entity.id
_entity.type
_entity.pdbx_description
1 polymer ?
#
loop_
_entity_poly.entity_id
_entity_poly.type
_entity_poly.pdbx_seq_one_letter_code
_entity_poly.pdbx_strand_id
1 'polypeptide(L)'
;MFGFGCAAKKKTCSKPKKKKSSCGKSCKSGKVTRNAFFNFLREFRVKHCDWPVTKIAIEGAKCWCKMSPCDKKKYIDQAHCAPKAKRRRKKHKCGARKRRKRSCRR
;
A
#
# COMPACT_ATOMS: atom_id res chain seq x y z
N MET A 1 -27.07 -33.62 23.23
CA MET A 1 -26.90 -32.93 21.93
C MET A 1 -26.88 -31.43 22.19
N PHE A 2 -25.72 -30.78 22.08
CA PHE A 2 -25.60 -29.33 22.29
C PHE A 2 -25.60 -28.63 20.92
N GLY A 3 -26.66 -27.85 20.65
CA GLY A 3 -26.81 -27.08 19.42
C GLY A 3 -25.88 -25.87 19.39
N PHE A 4 -25.16 -25.69 18.28
CA PHE A 4 -24.34 -24.52 18.03
C PHE A 4 -25.20 -23.40 17.41
N GLY A 5 -25.40 -22.31 18.17
CA GLY A 5 -26.07 -21.10 17.70
C GLY A 5 -25.22 -20.31 16.69
N CYS A 6 -25.83 -19.94 15.56
CA CYS A 6 -25.27 -19.05 14.55
C CYS A 6 -25.21 -17.59 15.05
N ALA A 7 -24.00 -17.05 15.23
CA ALA A 7 -23.79 -15.63 15.55
C ALA A 7 -23.69 -14.77 14.28
N ALA A 8 -24.78 -14.08 13.92
CA ALA A 8 -24.83 -13.10 12.84
C ALA A 8 -24.01 -11.84 13.18
N LYS A 9 -22.94 -11.56 12.42
CA LYS A 9 -22.12 -10.35 12.57
C LYS A 9 -22.76 -9.16 11.82
N LYS A 10 -23.01 -8.08 12.55
CA LYS A 10 -23.61 -6.82 12.10
C LYS A 10 -22.79 -6.15 10.98
N LYS A 11 -23.44 -5.81 9.87
CA LYS A 11 -22.87 -5.03 8.75
C LYS A 11 -22.65 -3.57 9.22
N THR A 12 -21.42 -3.09 9.15
CA THR A 12 -21.12 -1.66 9.35
C THR A 12 -21.17 -0.94 8.00
N CYS A 13 -22.02 0.09 7.90
CA CYS A 13 -22.14 0.93 6.71
C CYS A 13 -20.86 1.75 6.49
N SER A 14 -20.17 1.51 5.37
CA SER A 14 -18.94 2.18 5.00
C SER A 14 -19.25 3.50 4.26
N LYS A 15 -18.92 4.65 4.86
CA LYS A 15 -19.05 5.98 4.25
C LYS A 15 -18.29 6.09 2.91
N PRO A 16 -18.85 6.73 1.87
CA PRO A 16 -18.20 6.88 0.57
C PRO A 16 -16.97 7.80 0.66
N LYS A 17 -15.81 7.32 0.23
CA LYS A 17 -14.57 8.09 0.18
C LYS A 17 -14.55 8.94 -1.10
N LYS A 18 -14.53 10.27 -0.97
CA LYS A 18 -14.32 11.23 -2.08
C LYS A 18 -13.11 10.79 -2.93
N LYS A 19 -13.32 10.56 -4.22
CA LYS A 19 -12.24 10.33 -5.20
C LYS A 19 -11.45 11.63 -5.34
N LYS A 20 -10.23 11.69 -4.80
CA LYS A 20 -9.27 12.75 -5.15
C LYS A 20 -8.81 12.48 -6.59
N SER A 21 -9.18 13.35 -7.52
CA SER A 21 -8.64 13.38 -8.88
C SER A 21 -7.13 13.58 -8.79
N SER A 22 -6.36 12.52 -9.05
CA SER A 22 -4.89 12.60 -9.07
C SER A 22 -4.41 13.12 -10.41
N CYS A 23 -4.79 14.34 -10.78
CA CYS A 23 -4.08 15.10 -11.80
C CYS A 23 -2.78 15.63 -11.15
N GLY A 24 -1.62 15.36 -11.75
CA GLY A 24 -0.37 16.02 -11.36
C GLY A 24 0.74 15.15 -10.72
N LYS A 25 0.65 13.81 -10.73
CA LYS A 25 1.83 12.98 -10.44
C LYS A 25 2.40 12.47 -11.76
N SER A 26 3.35 13.23 -12.32
CA SER A 26 4.25 12.77 -13.38
C SER A 26 4.51 11.27 -13.22
N CYS A 27 4.44 10.52 -14.32
CA CYS A 27 4.56 9.06 -14.35
C CYS A 27 6.00 8.61 -14.11
N LYS A 28 6.56 9.06 -12.98
CA LYS A 28 7.81 8.63 -12.44
C LYS A 28 7.66 7.18 -12.03
N SER A 29 8.47 6.38 -12.68
CA SER A 29 8.74 5.01 -12.30
C SER A 29 9.35 5.08 -10.88
N GLY A 30 8.57 4.65 -9.87
CA GLY A 30 8.89 4.80 -8.44
C GLY A 30 10.18 4.10 -7.99
N LYS A 31 10.31 3.80 -6.70
CA LYS A 31 11.48 3.03 -6.23
C LYS A 31 11.37 1.57 -6.66
N VAL A 32 12.51 0.94 -6.97
CA VAL A 32 12.58 -0.53 -7.07
C VAL A 32 12.34 -1.11 -5.69
N THR A 33 11.47 -2.11 -5.63
CA THR A 33 11.05 -2.76 -4.38
C THR A 33 11.51 -4.21 -4.37
N ARG A 34 11.47 -4.81 -3.19
CA ARG A 34 11.74 -6.25 -3.01
C ARG A 34 10.57 -7.14 -3.40
N ASN A 35 9.51 -6.58 -3.98
CA ASN A 35 8.37 -7.34 -4.46
C ASN A 35 8.34 -7.24 -5.99
N ALA A 36 8.49 -8.39 -6.64
CA ALA A 36 8.53 -8.51 -8.09
C ALA A 36 7.28 -7.93 -8.76
N PHE A 37 6.09 -8.16 -8.17
CA PHE A 37 4.84 -7.63 -8.70
C PHE A 37 4.80 -6.10 -8.70
N PHE A 38 5.29 -5.46 -7.63
CA PHE A 38 5.36 -4.00 -7.58
C PHE A 38 6.40 -3.43 -8.57
N ASN A 39 7.47 -4.18 -8.86
CA ASN A 39 8.43 -3.80 -9.90
C ASN A 39 7.81 -3.87 -11.30
N PHE A 40 6.97 -4.88 -11.57
CA PHE A 40 6.18 -4.93 -12.79
C PHE A 40 5.17 -3.77 -12.86
N LEU A 41 4.39 -3.54 -11.80
CA LEU A 41 3.40 -2.46 -11.78
C LEU A 41 4.03 -1.08 -11.99
N ARG A 42 5.30 -0.91 -11.59
CA ARG A 42 6.06 0.31 -11.85
C ARG A 42 6.24 0.56 -13.34
N GLU A 43 6.66 -0.45 -14.12
CA GLU A 43 6.78 -0.33 -15.58
C GLU A 43 5.40 -0.22 -16.25
N PHE A 44 4.44 -1.00 -15.78
CA PHE A 44 3.06 -0.98 -16.28
C PHE A 44 2.39 0.39 -16.12
N ARG A 45 2.66 1.07 -15.00
CA ARG A 45 2.14 2.43 -14.75
C ARG A 45 2.76 3.49 -15.65
N VAL A 46 4.01 3.33 -16.09
CA VAL A 46 4.65 4.26 -17.04
C VAL A 46 3.98 4.15 -18.40
N LYS A 47 3.71 2.91 -18.85
CA LYS A 47 3.02 2.64 -20.12
C LYS A 47 1.57 3.13 -20.13
N HIS A 48 0.89 3.13 -18.97
CA HIS A 48 -0.50 3.54 -18.81
C HIS A 48 -0.64 4.75 -17.88
N CYS A 49 0.07 5.84 -18.21
CA CYS A 49 0.15 7.03 -17.37
C CYS A 49 -1.21 7.69 -17.11
N ASP A 50 -2.08 7.69 -18.12
CA ASP A 50 -3.38 8.35 -18.11
C ASP A 50 -4.46 7.59 -17.34
N TRP A 51 -4.17 6.35 -16.93
CA TRP A 51 -5.14 5.53 -16.22
C TRP A 51 -5.20 5.86 -14.73
N PRO A 52 -6.39 5.79 -14.11
CA PRO A 52 -6.49 5.91 -12.68
C PRO A 52 -5.75 4.76 -12.00
N VAL A 53 -5.06 5.05 -10.89
CA VAL A 53 -4.22 4.08 -10.16
C VAL A 53 -4.96 2.76 -9.86
N THR A 54 -6.25 2.83 -9.52
CA THR A 54 -7.09 1.66 -9.28
C THR A 54 -7.21 0.77 -10.52
N LYS A 55 -7.40 1.36 -11.71
CA LYS A 55 -7.50 0.62 -12.98
C LYS A 55 -6.15 -0.02 -13.33
N ILE A 56 -5.06 0.72 -13.15
CA ILE A 56 -3.69 0.19 -13.34
C ILE A 56 -3.44 -1.02 -12.42
N ALA A 57 -3.86 -0.95 -11.16
CA ALA A 57 -3.68 -2.05 -10.21
C ALA A 57 -4.50 -3.29 -10.61
N ILE A 58 -5.77 -3.10 -11.01
CA ILE A 58 -6.66 -4.21 -11.41
C ILE A 58 -6.15 -4.87 -12.70
N GLU A 59 -5.92 -4.09 -13.75
CA GLU A 59 -5.47 -4.64 -15.04
C GLU A 59 -4.04 -5.16 -14.97
N GLY A 60 -3.18 -4.48 -14.22
CA GLY A 60 -1.82 -4.96 -13.93
C GLY A 60 -1.83 -6.28 -13.18
N ALA A 61 -2.71 -6.47 -12.19
CA ALA A 61 -2.85 -7.77 -11.51
C ALA A 61 -3.29 -8.89 -12.47
N LYS A 62 -4.26 -8.62 -13.35
CA LYS A 62 -4.68 -9.59 -14.37
C LYS A 62 -3.53 -9.96 -15.32
N CYS A 63 -2.80 -8.96 -15.82
CA CYS A 63 -1.65 -9.15 -16.69
C CYS A 63 -0.53 -9.95 -15.99
N TRP A 64 -0.26 -9.64 -14.72
CA TRP A 64 0.69 -10.37 -13.90
C TRP A 64 0.32 -11.85 -13.73
N CYS A 65 -0.95 -12.16 -13.47
CA CYS A 65 -1.39 -13.55 -13.39
C CYS A 65 -1.17 -14.31 -14.70
N LYS A 66 -1.40 -13.65 -15.85
CA LYS A 66 -1.24 -14.24 -17.19
C LYS A 66 0.21 -14.35 -17.68
N MET A 67 1.14 -13.57 -17.12
CA MET A 67 2.54 -13.59 -17.55
C MET A 67 3.22 -14.93 -17.28
N SER A 68 4.08 -15.33 -18.22
CA SER A 68 4.90 -16.53 -18.09
C SER A 68 5.95 -16.40 -16.96
N PRO A 69 6.43 -17.51 -16.39
CA PRO A 69 7.50 -17.48 -15.38
C PRO A 69 8.78 -16.81 -15.89
N CYS A 70 9.08 -16.98 -17.19
CA CYS A 70 10.25 -16.38 -17.84
C CYS A 70 10.19 -14.84 -17.81
N ASP A 71 9.03 -14.26 -18.13
CA ASP A 71 8.84 -12.80 -18.08
C ASP A 71 8.88 -12.27 -16.65
N LYS A 72 8.35 -13.06 -15.70
CA LYS A 72 8.38 -12.73 -14.26
C LYS A 72 9.80 -12.72 -13.71
N LYS A 73 10.70 -13.56 -14.25
CA LYS A 73 12.08 -13.73 -13.78
C LYS A 73 12.83 -12.40 -13.69
N LYS A 74 12.72 -11.55 -14.73
CA LYS A 74 13.33 -10.20 -14.73
C LYS A 74 12.94 -9.39 -13.48
N TYR A 75 11.67 -9.39 -13.10
CA TYR A 75 11.18 -8.63 -11.95
C TYR A 75 11.51 -9.30 -10.62
N ILE A 76 11.60 -10.63 -10.60
CA ILE A 76 12.04 -11.45 -9.47
C ILE A 76 13.51 -11.15 -9.17
N ASP A 77 14.39 -11.17 -10.16
CA ASP A 77 15.81 -10.87 -10.01
C ASP A 77 16.02 -9.43 -9.49
N GLN A 78 15.28 -8.46 -10.05
CA GLN A 78 15.27 -7.08 -9.53
C GLN A 78 14.85 -7.00 -8.07
N ALA A 79 13.85 -7.80 -7.67
CA ALA A 79 13.37 -7.86 -6.29
C ALA A 79 14.42 -8.49 -5.36
N HIS A 80 15.14 -9.52 -5.81
CA HIS A 80 16.24 -10.14 -5.05
C HIS A 80 17.40 -9.17 -4.82
N CYS A 81 17.76 -8.38 -5.84
CA CYS A 81 18.82 -7.38 -5.76
C CYS A 81 18.40 -6.08 -5.04
N ALA A 82 17.12 -5.90 -4.72
CA ALA A 82 16.63 -4.67 -4.10
C ALA A 82 17.14 -4.50 -2.66
N PRO A 83 17.63 -3.30 -2.27
CA PRO A 83 18.19 -3.07 -0.95
C PRO A 83 17.13 -3.25 0.15
N LYS A 84 17.52 -3.86 1.27
CA LYS A 84 16.64 -4.01 2.44
C LYS A 84 16.34 -2.62 3.01
N ALA A 85 15.06 -2.26 3.08
CA ALA A 85 14.66 -1.02 3.72
C ALA A 85 15.09 -1.03 5.20
N LYS A 86 15.85 -0.02 5.64
CA LYS A 86 16.18 0.15 7.06
C LYS A 86 14.87 0.30 7.83
N ARG A 87 14.57 -0.63 8.75
CA ARG A 87 13.39 -0.52 9.63
C ARG A 87 13.51 0.77 10.43
N ARG A 88 12.73 1.80 10.08
CA ARG A 88 12.60 3.01 10.91
C ARG A 88 11.97 2.56 12.23
N ARG A 89 12.77 2.46 13.30
CA ARG A 89 12.25 2.25 14.66
C ARG A 89 11.24 3.37 14.92
N LYS A 90 9.96 3.02 15.12
CA LYS A 90 8.97 3.99 15.61
C LYS A 90 9.49 4.48 16.96
N LYS A 91 9.95 5.74 17.04
CA LYS A 91 10.17 6.38 18.34
C LYS A 91 8.83 6.37 19.05
N HIS A 92 8.69 5.55 20.10
CA HIS A 92 7.56 5.67 21.01
C HIS A 92 7.56 7.11 21.51
N LYS A 93 6.47 7.85 21.31
CA LYS A 93 6.33 9.20 21.87
C LYS A 93 6.06 9.08 23.38
N CYS A 94 7.01 8.56 24.15
CA CYS A 94 7.01 8.77 25.60
C CYS A 94 7.59 10.16 25.86
N GLY A 95 6.75 11.12 26.24
CA GLY A 95 7.23 12.45 26.63
C GLY A 95 6.21 13.59 26.61
N ALA A 96 5.05 13.44 25.98
CA ALA A 96 4.08 14.55 25.85
C ALA A 96 3.19 14.80 27.08
N ARG A 97 3.54 14.31 28.28
CA ARG A 97 2.69 14.44 29.50
C ARG A 97 3.33 15.14 30.71
N LYS A 98 4.51 15.76 30.60
CA LYS A 98 5.10 16.54 31.72
C LYS A 98 5.27 18.03 31.42
N ARG A 99 4.21 18.71 30.95
CA ARG A 99 4.19 20.19 30.91
C ARG A 99 2.81 20.81 31.19
N ARG A 100 2.15 20.36 32.27
CA ARG A 100 1.05 21.10 32.91
C ARG A 100 1.20 21.06 34.43
N LYS A 101 2.18 21.81 34.93
CA LYS A 101 2.18 22.38 36.28
C LYS A 101 3.03 23.65 36.21
N ARG A 102 2.44 24.72 35.67
CA ARG A 102 2.92 26.09 35.87
C ARG A 102 1.71 26.91 36.35
N SER A 103 1.75 27.24 37.64
CA SER A 103 1.45 28.57 38.18
C SER A 103 0.12 29.26 37.81
N CYS A 104 -1.02 28.68 38.20
CA CYS A 104 -2.25 29.46 38.34
C CYS A 104 -3.03 29.03 39.60
N ARG A 105 -2.62 29.52 40.77
CA ARG A 105 -3.51 29.88 41.88
C ARG A 105 -2.86 31.10 42.57
N ARG A 106 -3.49 32.26 42.36
CA ARG A 106 -3.37 33.42 43.24
C ARG A 106 -4.02 33.09 44.57
#